data_AF-A0A847A9C3-F1
#
_entry.id   AF-A0A847A9C3-F1
#
_cell.length_a   1.000
_cell.length_b   1.000
_cell.length_c   1.000
_cell.angle_alpha   90.00
_cell.angle_beta   90.00
_cell.angle_gamma   90.00
#
_symmetry.space_group_name_H-M   'P 1'
#
loop_
_entity.id
_entity.type
_entity.pdbx_description
1 polymer ?
#
loop_
_entity_poly.entity_id
_entity_poly.type
_entity_poly.pdbx_seq_one_letter_code
_entity_poly.pdbx_strand_id
1 'polypeptide(L)'
;MTSLPYWDSDVDMQIAPWFPLGVDYKPVSVNLFHSGRLSKIAALALSLNSEFFCLTSLKSGYVGTLLRDNMFIPGRLRRIELGFTMLFGYSPAMEEAVAPLLEEYGDIEGGVSFCTLRDRNIIRESFKAIILVSGNPLFSEDEFLDHLGEGLEKRVSSRESMAFFAETFGYRRFFIPYETDNPVDLEISRLLYEMEFEETRQWVGPSPEVSFPPFFTLELATG
;
A
#
# COMPACT_ATOMS: atom_id res chain seq x y z
N MET A 1 -4.03 -19.00 4.13
CA MET A 1 -3.55 -18.96 2.74
C MET A 1 -3.71 -17.52 2.30
N THR A 2 -2.67 -16.89 1.77
CA THR A 2 -2.74 -15.53 1.23
C THR A 2 -3.61 -15.53 -0.03
N SER A 3 -4.50 -14.56 -0.12
CA SER A 3 -5.45 -14.40 -1.22
C SER A 3 -4.89 -13.55 -2.35
N LEU A 4 -3.92 -12.69 -2.05
CA LEU A 4 -3.23 -11.85 -3.03
C LEU A 4 -1.86 -12.43 -3.41
N PRO A 5 -1.39 -12.23 -4.65
CA PRO A 5 -0.05 -12.62 -5.06
C PRO A 5 1.00 -11.75 -4.35
N TYR A 6 2.15 -12.34 -4.05
CA TYR A 6 3.34 -11.57 -3.67
C TYR A 6 4.05 -11.07 -4.92
N TRP A 7 4.47 -9.81 -4.94
CA TRP A 7 5.24 -9.26 -6.04
C TRP A 7 6.74 -9.34 -5.80
N ASP A 8 7.49 -9.57 -6.88
CA ASP A 8 8.95 -9.70 -6.89
C ASP A 8 9.72 -8.38 -6.77
N SER A 9 8.99 -7.28 -6.64
CA SER A 9 9.53 -5.93 -6.61
C SER A 9 9.08 -5.20 -5.34
N ASP A 10 10.05 -4.68 -4.60
CA ASP A 10 9.81 -3.79 -3.47
C ASP A 10 9.37 -2.41 -3.96
N VAL A 11 8.48 -1.77 -3.20
CA VAL A 11 8.03 -0.40 -3.46
C VAL A 11 8.79 0.58 -2.58
N ASP A 12 9.60 1.43 -3.20
CA ASP A 12 10.30 2.51 -2.52
C ASP A 12 9.45 3.77 -2.45
N MET A 13 9.19 4.28 -1.24
CA MET A 13 8.47 5.54 -1.03
C MET A 13 9.34 6.61 -0.39
N GLN A 14 9.42 7.76 -1.05
CA GLN A 14 10.10 8.92 -0.49
C GLN A 14 9.17 9.68 0.45
N ILE A 15 9.54 9.74 1.73
CA ILE A 15 8.81 10.46 2.76
C ILE A 15 9.50 11.79 3.10
N ALA A 16 8.71 12.70 3.67
CA ALA A 16 9.23 13.94 4.22
C ALA A 16 10.22 13.67 5.37
N PRO A 17 11.32 14.45 5.52
CA PRO A 17 12.28 14.26 6.60
C PRO A 17 11.68 14.34 8.02
N TRP A 18 10.57 15.08 8.14
CA TRP A 18 9.85 15.34 9.38
C TRP A 18 8.67 14.37 9.59
N PHE A 19 8.50 13.36 8.75
CA PHE A 19 7.41 12.40 8.84
C PHE A 19 7.38 11.68 10.21
N PRO A 20 6.24 11.63 10.90
CA PRO A 20 6.14 10.96 12.19
C PRO A 20 6.02 9.43 12.02
N LEU A 21 7.15 8.73 12.11
CA LEU A 21 7.22 7.26 12.00
C LEU A 21 6.48 6.51 13.14
N GLY A 22 6.13 7.18 14.23
CA GLY A 22 5.49 6.55 15.40
C GLY A 22 4.05 7.01 15.65
N VAL A 23 3.87 8.30 15.94
CA VAL A 23 2.56 8.87 16.32
C VAL A 23 2.16 9.88 15.27
N ASP A 24 1.10 9.58 14.52
CA ASP A 24 0.55 10.52 13.57
C ASP A 24 -0.82 11.00 14.04
N TYR A 25 -0.91 12.30 14.30
CA TYR A 25 -2.19 12.93 14.61
C TYR A 25 -2.95 13.13 13.29
N LYS A 26 -4.23 12.72 13.31
CA LYS A 26 -5.18 12.82 12.19
C LYS A 26 -4.95 11.86 11.00
N PRO A 27 -4.71 10.56 11.22
CA PRO A 27 -4.46 9.62 10.11
C PRO A 27 -5.68 9.39 9.21
N VAL A 28 -6.89 9.67 9.70
CA VAL A 28 -8.15 9.56 8.96
C VAL A 28 -8.57 10.93 8.41
N SER A 29 -8.66 11.94 9.28
CA SER A 29 -9.26 13.23 8.96
C SER A 29 -8.41 14.07 7.99
N VAL A 30 -7.11 13.80 7.87
CA VAL A 30 -6.26 14.40 6.83
C VAL A 30 -6.79 14.11 5.41
N ASN A 31 -7.45 12.97 5.20
CA ASN A 31 -7.95 12.59 3.88
C ASN A 31 -9.21 13.38 3.47
N LEU A 32 -9.86 14.07 4.42
CA LEU A 32 -11.00 14.96 4.14
C LEU A 32 -10.62 16.15 3.26
N PHE A 33 -9.35 16.56 3.25
CA PHE A 33 -8.86 17.62 2.35
C PHE A 33 -8.94 17.21 0.88
N HIS A 34 -9.03 15.91 0.59
CA HIS A 34 -9.15 15.37 -0.77
C HIS A 34 -10.57 14.88 -1.06
N SER A 35 -11.11 13.97 -0.24
CA SER A 35 -12.52 13.57 -0.35
C SER A 35 -13.06 12.89 0.91
N GLY A 36 -14.37 13.03 1.16
CA GLY A 36 -15.05 12.31 2.24
C GLY A 36 -14.96 10.79 2.11
N ARG A 37 -14.89 10.30 0.86
CA ARG A 37 -14.72 8.87 0.54
C ARG A 37 -13.37 8.32 1.00
N LEU A 38 -12.28 9.04 0.75
CA LEU A 38 -10.95 8.61 1.21
C LEU A 38 -10.83 8.66 2.73
N SER A 39 -11.49 9.63 3.38
CA SER A 39 -11.61 9.61 4.84
C SER A 39 -12.39 8.40 5.35
N LYS A 40 -13.47 7.99 4.68
CA LYS A 40 -14.22 6.76 5.03
C LYS A 40 -13.35 5.52 4.85
N ILE A 41 -12.65 5.39 3.72
CA ILE A 41 -11.75 4.27 3.44
C ILE A 41 -10.63 4.18 4.48
N ALA A 42 -10.00 5.31 4.85
CA ALA A 42 -8.96 5.34 5.87
C ALA A 42 -9.48 4.86 7.25
N ALA A 43 -10.71 5.24 7.62
CA ALA A 43 -11.34 4.76 8.85
C ALA A 43 -11.61 3.25 8.80
N LEU A 44 -12.13 2.74 7.68
CA LEU A 44 -12.42 1.32 7.49
C LEU A 44 -11.14 0.48 7.48
N ALA A 45 -10.06 0.97 6.87
CA ALA A 45 -8.75 0.31 6.90
C ALA A 45 -8.26 0.12 8.35
N LEU A 46 -8.35 1.14 9.20
CA LEU A 46 -7.99 1.02 10.63
C LEU A 46 -8.84 0.00 11.37
N SER A 47 -10.13 -0.09 11.06
CA SER A 47 -11.02 -1.10 11.62
C SER A 47 -10.58 -2.52 11.21
N LEU A 48 -10.14 -2.70 9.96
CA LEU A 48 -9.56 -3.96 9.47
C LEU A 48 -8.12 -4.21 9.94
N ASN A 49 -7.70 -3.57 11.04
CA ASN A 49 -6.33 -3.57 11.52
C ASN A 49 -5.36 -3.30 10.37
N SER A 50 -5.59 -2.29 9.54
CA SER A 50 -4.73 -1.86 8.43
C SER A 50 -4.56 -0.35 8.51
N GLU A 51 -3.78 0.25 7.61
CA GLU A 51 -3.65 1.71 7.55
C GLU A 51 -3.60 2.15 6.09
N PHE A 52 -4.40 3.16 5.75
CA PHE A 52 -4.33 3.79 4.44
C PHE A 52 -3.16 4.78 4.42
N PHE A 53 -2.16 4.49 3.57
CA PHE A 53 -0.91 5.23 3.55
C PHE A 53 -0.86 6.29 2.46
N CYS A 54 -1.23 5.91 1.22
CA CYS A 54 -1.30 6.85 0.12
C CYS A 54 -2.18 6.39 -1.03
N LEU A 55 -2.63 7.37 -1.81
CA LEU A 55 -3.18 7.18 -3.14
C LEU A 55 -2.52 8.19 -4.08
N THR A 56 -2.10 7.72 -5.24
CA THR A 56 -1.59 8.55 -6.33
C THR A 56 -2.38 8.28 -7.60
N SER A 57 -2.95 9.32 -8.18
CA SER A 57 -3.63 9.23 -9.48
C SER A 57 -3.67 10.60 -10.17
N LEU A 58 -3.99 10.61 -11.46
CA LEU A 58 -4.17 11.88 -12.20
C LEU A 58 -5.34 12.72 -11.66
N LYS A 59 -6.35 12.08 -11.06
CA LYS A 59 -7.60 12.75 -10.65
C LYS A 59 -7.56 13.18 -9.18
N SER A 60 -7.16 12.30 -8.27
CA SER A 60 -7.01 12.62 -6.85
C SER A 60 -5.68 13.28 -6.51
N GLY A 61 -4.71 13.25 -7.43
CA GLY A 61 -3.36 13.76 -7.18
C GLY A 61 -2.61 12.87 -6.19
N TYR A 62 -1.92 13.47 -5.23
CA TYR A 62 -1.22 12.76 -4.16
C TYR A 62 -1.99 12.92 -2.85
N VAL A 63 -2.49 11.81 -2.31
CA VAL A 63 -3.31 11.75 -1.10
C VAL A 63 -2.66 10.81 -0.09
N GLY A 64 -2.88 11.07 1.20
CA GLY A 64 -2.60 10.12 2.28
C GLY A 64 -1.57 10.61 3.29
N THR A 65 -1.36 9.79 4.32
CA THR A 65 -0.52 10.12 5.48
C THR A 65 0.96 10.16 5.12
N LEU A 66 1.44 9.33 4.18
CA LEU A 66 2.87 9.32 3.78
C LEU A 66 3.29 10.52 2.93
N LEU A 67 2.34 11.19 2.26
CA LEU A 67 2.62 12.21 1.25
C LEU A 67 2.34 13.65 1.74
N ARG A 68 2.50 13.92 3.05
CA ARG A 68 2.10 15.21 3.65
C ARG A 68 2.75 16.44 3.04
N ASP A 69 3.99 16.34 2.59
CA ASP A 69 4.68 17.47 1.93
C ASP A 69 3.94 17.92 0.66
N ASN A 70 3.26 17.00 -0.05
CA ASN A 70 2.46 17.32 -1.23
C ASN A 70 1.15 18.05 -0.89
N MET A 71 0.69 18.01 0.36
CA MET A 71 -0.47 18.78 0.83
C MET A 71 -0.14 20.27 1.02
N PHE A 72 1.09 20.59 1.44
CA PHE A 72 1.50 21.98 1.71
C PHE A 72 2.17 22.66 0.51
N ILE A 73 2.85 21.89 -0.35
CA ILE A 73 3.50 22.39 -1.56
C ILE A 73 3.18 21.44 -2.73
N PRO A 74 2.05 21.64 -3.43
CA PRO A 74 1.74 20.87 -4.63
C PRO A 74 2.87 20.99 -5.66
N GLY A 75 3.37 19.86 -6.18
CA GLY A 75 4.37 19.82 -7.28
C GLY A 75 5.83 19.66 -6.87
N ARG A 76 6.13 19.38 -5.59
CA ARG A 76 7.52 19.14 -5.13
C ARG A 76 8.06 17.75 -5.52
N LEU A 77 7.18 16.75 -5.64
CA LEU A 77 7.50 15.45 -6.19
C LEU A 77 7.23 15.43 -7.71
N ARG A 78 8.29 15.57 -8.51
CA ARG A 78 8.25 15.44 -9.98
C ARG A 78 8.34 13.98 -10.42
N ARG A 79 7.43 13.13 -9.92
CA ARG A 79 7.29 11.75 -10.40
C ARG A 79 5.83 11.53 -10.76
N ILE A 80 5.48 11.93 -11.98
CA ILE A 80 4.22 11.49 -12.59
C ILE A 80 4.48 10.03 -12.99
N GLU A 81 4.36 9.11 -12.03
CA GLU A 81 4.15 7.70 -12.35
C GLU A 81 2.71 7.63 -12.85
N LEU A 82 2.54 7.49 -14.17
CA LEU A 82 1.23 7.47 -14.78
C LEU A 82 0.53 6.18 -14.35
N GLY A 83 -0.52 6.35 -13.56
CA GLY A 83 -1.34 5.25 -13.10
C GLY A 83 -2.09 5.62 -11.84
N PHE A 84 -3.02 4.75 -11.49
CA PHE A 84 -3.58 4.71 -10.15
C PHE A 84 -2.69 3.82 -9.30
N THR A 85 -2.29 4.28 -8.12
CA THR A 85 -1.63 3.45 -7.11
C THR A 85 -2.21 3.77 -5.75
N MET A 86 -2.55 2.74 -5.00
CA MET A 86 -3.11 2.85 -3.66
C MET A 86 -2.38 1.89 -2.73
N LEU A 87 -1.99 2.38 -1.56
CA LEU A 87 -1.19 1.63 -0.60
C LEU A 87 -1.90 1.50 0.74
N PHE A 88 -1.93 0.26 1.24
CA PHE A 88 -2.39 -0.07 2.58
C PHE A 88 -1.32 -0.85 3.35
N GLY A 89 -1.28 -0.68 4.66
CA GLY A 89 -0.54 -1.59 5.54
C GLY A 89 -1.12 -2.98 5.46
N TYR A 90 -0.27 -3.99 5.29
CA TYR A 90 -0.74 -5.35 5.14
C TYR A 90 -1.44 -5.84 6.41
N SER A 91 -2.63 -6.39 6.29
CA SER A 91 -3.28 -7.15 7.38
C SER A 91 -4.06 -8.31 6.78
N PRO A 92 -4.19 -9.46 7.47
CA PRO A 92 -5.01 -10.56 6.98
C PRO A 92 -6.45 -10.11 6.67
N ALA A 93 -7.05 -9.30 7.56
CA ALA A 93 -8.42 -8.84 7.40
C ALA A 93 -8.59 -7.88 6.20
N MET A 94 -7.58 -7.04 5.92
CA MET A 94 -7.58 -6.16 4.76
C MET A 94 -7.36 -6.93 3.47
N GLU A 95 -6.44 -7.90 3.46
CA GLU A 95 -6.19 -8.78 2.31
C GLU A 95 -7.47 -9.55 1.93
N GLU A 96 -8.13 -10.17 2.90
CA GLU A 96 -9.40 -10.89 2.71
C GLU A 96 -10.55 -9.97 2.25
N ALA A 97 -10.51 -8.68 2.62
CA ALA A 97 -11.51 -7.71 2.20
C ALA A 97 -11.28 -7.19 0.77
N VAL A 98 -10.02 -7.05 0.35
CA VAL A 98 -9.65 -6.50 -0.95
C VAL A 98 -9.67 -7.55 -2.06
N ALA A 99 -9.25 -8.79 -1.78
CA ALA A 99 -9.10 -9.82 -2.82
C ALA A 99 -10.36 -10.03 -3.68
N PRO A 100 -11.59 -10.14 -3.12
CA PRO A 100 -12.79 -10.30 -3.94
C PRO A 100 -13.11 -9.10 -4.83
N LEU A 101 -12.74 -7.89 -4.40
CA LEU A 101 -12.99 -6.66 -5.17
C LEU A 101 -12.12 -6.59 -6.43
N LEU A 102 -10.91 -7.15 -6.38
CA LEU A 102 -10.00 -7.19 -7.52
C LEU A 102 -10.45 -8.20 -8.58
N GLU A 103 -11.11 -9.29 -8.17
CA GLU A 103 -11.72 -10.23 -9.12
C GLU A 103 -12.86 -9.59 -9.92
N GLU A 104 -13.56 -8.61 -9.34
CA GLU A 104 -14.65 -7.87 -9.98
C GLU A 104 -14.13 -6.73 -10.89
N TYR A 105 -12.98 -6.14 -10.55
CA TYR A 105 -12.40 -4.99 -11.26
C TYR A 105 -11.15 -5.39 -12.07
N GLY A 106 -11.35 -5.80 -13.33
CA GLY A 106 -10.25 -6.22 -14.21
C GLY A 106 -9.25 -5.12 -14.61
N ASP A 107 -9.54 -3.85 -14.33
CA ASP A 107 -8.65 -2.71 -14.61
C ASP A 107 -7.66 -2.42 -13.46
N ILE A 108 -7.79 -3.11 -12.32
CA ILE A 108 -6.90 -2.97 -11.17
C ILE A 108 -6.27 -4.31 -10.84
N GLU A 109 -4.96 -4.30 -10.69
CA GLU A 109 -4.18 -5.40 -10.18
C GLU A 109 -3.80 -5.10 -8.73
N GLY A 110 -3.85 -6.10 -7.86
CA GLY A 110 -3.44 -5.95 -6.48
C GLY A 110 -2.56 -7.09 -6.01
N GLY A 111 -1.61 -6.75 -5.16
CA GLY A 111 -0.61 -7.68 -4.65
C GLY A 111 -0.04 -7.22 -3.32
N VAL A 112 0.79 -8.08 -2.76
CA VAL A 112 1.50 -7.85 -1.51
C VAL A 112 2.98 -7.66 -1.83
N SER A 113 3.59 -6.61 -1.31
CA SER A 113 5.01 -6.32 -1.50
C SER A 113 5.56 -5.58 -0.28
N PHE A 114 6.90 -5.57 -0.11
CA PHE A 114 7.54 -4.73 0.88
C PHE A 114 7.58 -3.28 0.40
N CYS A 115 7.10 -2.39 1.27
CA CYS A 115 7.24 -0.95 1.09
C CYS A 115 8.38 -0.44 1.96
N THR A 116 9.40 0.15 1.33
CA THR A 116 10.53 0.77 2.02
C THR A 116 10.35 2.29 2.06
N LEU A 117 10.30 2.85 3.26
CA LEU A 117 10.23 4.30 3.48
C LEU A 117 11.64 4.91 3.48
N ARG A 118 11.86 5.91 2.64
CA ARG A 118 13.15 6.59 2.48
C ARG A 118 13.06 8.07 2.76
N ASP A 119 14.00 8.57 3.55
CA ASP A 119 14.34 10.00 3.61
C ASP A 119 15.65 10.21 2.85
N ARG A 120 15.55 10.78 1.65
CA ARG A 120 16.68 10.90 0.71
C ARG A 120 17.31 9.52 0.46
N ASN A 121 18.53 9.31 0.92
CA ASN A 121 19.27 8.05 0.76
C ASN A 121 19.18 7.14 1.99
N ILE A 122 18.52 7.58 3.06
CA ILE A 122 18.42 6.85 4.33
C ILE A 122 17.11 6.06 4.36
N ILE A 123 17.23 4.75 4.54
CA ILE A 123 16.07 3.89 4.82
C ILE A 123 15.62 4.18 6.25
N ARG A 124 14.34 4.51 6.40
CA ARG A 124 13.74 4.88 7.67
C ARG A 124 12.98 3.71 8.27
N GLU A 125 12.26 2.97 7.44
CA GLU A 125 11.47 1.82 7.84
C GLU A 125 11.16 0.94 6.62
N SER A 126 10.84 -0.33 6.84
CA SER A 126 10.26 -1.21 5.82
C SER A 126 9.08 -1.97 6.40
N PHE A 127 8.04 -2.19 5.61
CA PHE A 127 6.86 -2.93 6.06
C PHE A 127 6.17 -3.63 4.91
N LYS A 128 5.43 -4.68 5.24
CA LYS A 128 4.59 -5.38 4.29
C LYS A 128 3.35 -4.55 3.97
N ALA A 129 3.07 -4.39 2.68
CA ALA A 129 1.98 -3.57 2.20
C ALA A 129 1.10 -4.31 1.19
N ILE A 130 -0.18 -3.96 1.18
CA ILE A 130 -1.09 -4.30 0.08
C ILE A 130 -1.08 -3.12 -0.88
N ILE A 131 -0.82 -3.40 -2.14
CA ILE A 131 -0.63 -2.41 -3.18
C ILE A 131 -1.64 -2.68 -4.28
N LEU A 132 -2.41 -1.66 -4.66
CA LEU A 132 -3.38 -1.72 -5.74
C LEU A 132 -2.92 -0.77 -6.83
N VAL A 133 -2.83 -1.27 -8.06
CA VAL A 133 -2.29 -0.53 -9.20
C VAL A 133 -3.20 -0.69 -10.39
N SER A 134 -3.36 0.37 -11.18
CA SER A 134 -3.97 0.27 -12.51
C SER A 134 -2.93 0.59 -13.57
N GLY A 135 -2.78 -0.31 -14.54
CA GLY A 135 -1.97 -0.07 -15.73
C GLY A 135 -2.61 0.92 -16.71
N ASN A 136 -3.87 1.32 -16.49
CA ASN A 136 -4.56 2.32 -17.31
C ASN A 136 -4.27 3.75 -16.79
N PRO A 137 -3.55 4.59 -17.56
CA PRO A 137 -3.23 5.96 -17.13
C PRO A 137 -4.45 6.86 -16.94
N LEU A 138 -5.58 6.55 -17.61
CA LEU A 138 -6.83 7.29 -17.56
C LEU A 138 -7.89 6.59 -16.69
N PHE A 139 -7.44 5.70 -15.80
CA PHE A 139 -8.32 4.95 -14.92
C PHE A 139 -9.29 5.86 -14.16
N SER A 140 -10.59 5.52 -14.24
CA SER A 140 -11.64 6.24 -13.52
C SER A 140 -11.78 5.68 -12.10
N GLU A 141 -11.09 6.31 -11.15
CA GLU A 141 -11.03 5.84 -9.77
C GLU A 141 -12.32 5.99 -8.96
N ASP A 142 -13.27 6.84 -9.37
CA ASP A 142 -14.44 7.14 -8.51
C ASP A 142 -15.27 5.89 -8.20
N GLU A 143 -15.63 5.15 -9.25
CA GLU A 143 -16.47 3.95 -9.13
C GLU A 143 -15.76 2.91 -8.28
N PHE A 144 -14.48 2.67 -8.55
CA PHE A 144 -13.67 1.76 -7.75
C PHE A 144 -13.60 2.17 -6.28
N LEU A 145 -13.38 3.46 -5.97
CA LEU A 145 -13.31 3.91 -4.59
C LEU A 145 -14.64 3.76 -3.84
N ASP A 146 -15.78 3.92 -4.53
CA ASP A 146 -17.10 3.68 -3.95
C ASP A 146 -17.28 2.19 -3.62
N HIS A 147 -17.00 1.32 -4.59
CA HIS A 147 -17.07 -0.14 -4.41
C HIS A 147 -16.09 -0.66 -3.36
N LEU A 148 -14.87 -0.11 -3.32
CA LEU A 148 -13.89 -0.40 -2.28
C LEU A 148 -14.45 -0.02 -0.91
N GLY A 149 -14.98 1.21 -0.76
CA GLY A 149 -15.58 1.65 0.50
C GLY A 149 -16.71 0.74 0.97
N GLU A 150 -17.60 0.32 0.07
CA GLU A 150 -18.69 -0.62 0.38
C GLU A 150 -18.18 -2.02 0.71
N GLY A 151 -17.19 -2.52 -0.02
CA GLY A 151 -16.58 -3.83 0.20
C GLY A 151 -15.90 -3.92 1.56
N LEU A 152 -15.13 -2.90 1.93
CA LEU A 152 -14.50 -2.82 3.25
C LEU A 152 -15.56 -2.71 4.36
N GLU A 153 -16.59 -1.89 4.18
CA GLU A 153 -17.67 -1.71 5.16
C GLU A 153 -18.43 -3.01 5.46
N LYS A 154 -18.62 -3.88 4.47
CA LYS A 154 -19.23 -5.22 4.66
C LYS A 154 -18.39 -6.16 5.52
N ARG A 155 -17.08 -5.93 5.61
CA ARG A 155 -16.11 -6.77 6.33
C ARG A 155 -15.77 -6.25 7.73
N VAL A 156 -16.01 -4.97 7.97
CA VAL A 156 -15.76 -4.33 9.27
C VAL A 156 -16.81 -4.79 10.30
N SER A 157 -16.35 -5.10 11.51
CA SER A 157 -17.25 -5.41 12.61
C SER A 157 -17.85 -4.12 13.19
N SER A 158 -19.13 -4.13 13.57
CA SER A 158 -19.86 -2.93 14.03
C SER A 158 -19.34 -2.27 15.32
N ARG A 159 -18.26 -2.79 15.92
CA ARG A 159 -17.73 -2.38 17.22
C ARG A 159 -16.34 -1.74 17.17
N GLU A 160 -15.72 -1.61 16.01
CA GLU A 160 -14.37 -1.06 15.90
C GLU A 160 -14.38 0.47 15.95
N SER A 161 -14.01 1.01 17.11
CA SER A 161 -13.74 2.44 17.35
C SER A 161 -12.28 2.82 17.04
N MET A 162 -11.58 1.98 16.25
CA MET A 162 -10.15 2.13 15.95
C MET A 162 -9.83 3.47 15.31
N ALA A 163 -10.66 3.92 14.36
CA ALA A 163 -10.52 5.24 13.75
C ALA A 163 -10.61 6.39 14.78
N PHE A 164 -11.54 6.30 15.74
CA PHE A 164 -11.68 7.30 16.81
C PHE A 164 -10.43 7.33 17.72
N PHE A 165 -9.90 6.16 18.11
CA PHE A 165 -8.70 6.09 18.92
C PHE A 165 -7.46 6.59 18.19
N ALA A 166 -7.30 6.23 16.91
CA ALA A 166 -6.21 6.70 16.07
C ALA A 166 -6.25 8.23 15.90
N GLU A 167 -7.43 8.82 15.66
CA GLU A 167 -7.61 10.27 15.58
C GLU A 167 -7.32 10.98 16.90
N THR A 168 -7.78 10.42 18.03
CA THR A 168 -7.70 11.08 19.34
C THR A 168 -6.31 11.00 19.95
N PHE A 169 -5.64 9.86 19.81
CA PHE A 169 -4.38 9.57 20.49
C PHE A 169 -3.17 9.49 19.56
N GLY A 170 -3.39 9.50 18.24
CA GLY A 170 -2.35 9.41 17.22
C GLY A 170 -1.74 8.02 17.07
N TYR A 171 -2.41 6.98 17.57
CA TYR A 171 -1.94 5.60 17.43
C TYR A 171 -2.06 5.17 15.97
N ARG A 172 -0.91 4.95 15.35
CA ARG A 172 -0.79 4.31 14.05
C ARG A 172 -0.69 2.81 14.23
N ARG A 173 -1.01 2.07 13.18
CA ARG A 173 -0.56 0.69 13.12
C ARG A 173 0.92 0.72 12.79
N PHE A 174 1.74 0.16 13.69
CA PHE A 174 3.19 0.11 13.47
C PHE A 174 3.50 -0.56 12.13
N PHE A 175 4.59 -0.13 11.51
CA PHE A 175 5.15 -0.74 10.32
C PHE A 175 5.68 -2.12 10.71
N ILE A 176 4.91 -3.18 10.44
CA ILE A 176 5.28 -4.56 10.77
C ILE A 176 5.78 -5.24 9.49
N PRO A 177 7.08 -5.55 9.38
CA PRO A 177 7.63 -6.18 8.18
C PRO A 177 7.16 -7.61 7.97
N TYR A 178 6.97 -8.39 9.04
CA TYR A 178 6.76 -9.85 8.95
C TYR A 178 5.43 -10.30 9.57
N GLU A 179 4.38 -9.49 9.44
CA GLU A 179 3.18 -9.60 10.28
C GLU A 179 2.46 -10.95 10.23
N THR A 180 2.56 -11.65 9.11
CA THR A 180 1.99 -13.00 8.92
C THR A 180 3.00 -14.04 8.52
N ASP A 181 4.26 -13.65 8.40
CA ASP A 181 5.26 -14.52 7.85
C ASP A 181 5.78 -15.39 8.99
N ASN A 182 5.78 -16.71 8.78
CA ASN A 182 6.39 -17.60 9.74
C ASN A 182 7.90 -17.33 9.72
N PRO A 183 8.52 -16.87 10.82
CA PRO A 183 9.93 -16.52 10.84
C PRO A 183 10.82 -17.72 10.51
N VAL A 184 10.35 -18.94 10.79
CA VAL A 184 11.06 -20.18 10.43
C VAL A 184 11.04 -20.40 8.92
N ASP A 185 9.88 -20.21 8.28
CA ASP A 185 9.76 -20.39 6.83
C ASP A 185 10.50 -19.27 6.07
N LEU A 186 10.52 -18.05 6.61
CA LEU A 186 11.34 -16.95 6.08
C LEU A 186 12.84 -17.26 6.15
N GLU A 187 13.32 -17.76 7.29
CA GLU A 187 14.73 -18.12 7.44
C GLU A 187 15.09 -19.30 6.55
N ILE A 188 14.20 -20.29 6.40
CA ILE A 188 14.38 -21.40 5.46
C ILE A 188 14.43 -20.89 4.01
N SER A 189 13.48 -20.07 3.59
CA SER A 189 13.47 -19.49 2.23
C SER A 189 14.69 -18.62 1.95
N ARG A 190 15.10 -17.80 2.92
CA ARG A 190 16.31 -16.98 2.82
C ARG A 190 17.57 -17.83 2.70
N LEU A 191 17.72 -18.85 3.55
CA LEU A 191 18.85 -19.78 3.48
C LEU A 191 18.86 -20.55 2.15
N LEU A 192 17.69 -20.96 1.66
CA LEU A 192 17.56 -21.63 0.36
C LEU A 192 17.99 -20.69 -0.78
N TYR A 193 17.48 -19.45 -0.80
CA TYR A 193 17.81 -18.44 -1.80
C TYR A 193 19.29 -18.02 -1.76
N GLU A 194 19.85 -17.78 -0.56
CA GLU A 194 21.28 -17.48 -0.39
C GLU A 194 22.19 -18.66 -0.78
N MET A 195 21.67 -19.90 -0.74
CA MET A 195 22.37 -21.12 -1.17
C MET A 195 22.13 -21.48 -2.64
N GLU A 196 21.31 -20.73 -3.40
CA GLU A 196 21.00 -21.06 -4.80
C GLU A 196 22.21 -20.85 -5.72
N PHE A 197 22.84 -21.97 -6.11
CA PHE A 197 23.56 -22.07 -7.38
C PHE A 197 22.54 -22.26 -8.53
N GLU A 198 22.88 -21.82 -9.75
CA GLU A 198 21.98 -21.89 -10.93
C GLU A 198 21.44 -23.32 -11.17
N GLU A 199 22.20 -24.35 -10.82
CA GLU A 199 21.85 -25.77 -11.00
C GLU A 199 20.77 -26.28 -10.01
N THR A 200 20.61 -25.65 -8.85
CA THR A 200 19.64 -26.06 -7.81
C THR A 200 18.23 -25.50 -8.01
N ARG A 201 18.06 -24.49 -8.87
CA ARG A 201 16.76 -23.86 -9.18
C ARG A 201 15.69 -24.83 -9.71
N GLN A 202 16.09 -25.91 -10.37
CA GLN A 202 15.14 -26.92 -10.88
C GLN A 202 14.46 -27.74 -9.76
N TRP A 203 15.05 -27.79 -8.57
CA TRP A 203 14.60 -28.67 -7.48
C TRP A 203 13.79 -27.95 -6.40
N VAL A 204 13.99 -26.64 -6.25
CA VAL A 204 13.29 -25.81 -5.23
C VAL A 204 11.93 -25.31 -5.75
N GLY A 205 11.73 -25.29 -7.07
CA GLY A 205 10.52 -24.78 -7.71
C GLY A 205 10.62 -23.28 -8.04
N PRO A 206 9.67 -22.71 -8.79
CA PRO A 206 9.66 -21.28 -9.10
C PRO A 206 9.46 -20.44 -7.83
N SER A 207 9.98 -19.21 -7.84
CA SER A 207 9.72 -18.24 -6.75
C SER A 207 8.21 -18.11 -6.51
N PRO A 208 7.75 -18.02 -5.25
CA PRO A 208 6.34 -17.73 -4.95
C PRO A 208 5.91 -16.32 -5.38
N GLU A 209 6.88 -15.46 -5.73
CA GLU A 209 6.67 -14.10 -6.18
C GLU A 209 6.34 -14.06 -7.68
N VAL A 210 5.44 -13.14 -8.04
CA VAL A 210 4.99 -12.87 -9.41
C VAL A 210 5.52 -11.49 -9.83
N SER A 211 5.84 -11.33 -11.11
CA SER A 211 6.33 -10.04 -11.60
C SER A 211 5.36 -8.90 -11.38
N PHE A 212 5.90 -7.78 -10.87
CA PHE A 212 5.14 -6.57 -10.66
C PHE A 212 4.53 -6.04 -11.98
N PRO A 213 3.28 -5.52 -11.98
CA PRO A 213 2.60 -5.09 -13.20
C PRO A 213 3.34 -3.96 -13.95
N PRO A 214 3.43 -4.00 -15.30
CA PRO A 214 4.18 -3.01 -16.06
C PRO A 214 3.49 -1.63 -16.03
N PHE A 215 4.21 -0.60 -15.58
CA PHE A 215 3.74 0.79 -15.66
C PHE A 215 4.19 1.48 -16.96
N PHE A 216 3.30 2.28 -17.54
CA PHE A 216 3.67 3.24 -18.58
C PHE A 216 4.38 4.44 -17.95
N THR A 217 5.71 4.39 -17.89
CA THR A 217 6.50 5.55 -17.46
C THR A 217 6.71 6.47 -18.67
N LEU A 218 6.01 7.63 -18.73
CA LEU A 218 6.40 8.69 -19.67
C LEU A 218 7.56 9.47 -19.04
N GLU A 219 8.78 9.14 -19.43
CA GLU A 219 9.91 10.05 -19.23
C GLU A 219 9.67 11.30 -20.09
N LEU A 220 9.14 12.35 -19.48
CA LEU A 220 9.17 13.68 -20.08
C LEU A 220 10.63 14.13 -20.13
N ALA A 221 11.25 13.91 -21.28
CA ALA A 221 12.57 14.43 -21.61
C ALA A 221 12.57 15.95 -21.37
N THR A 222 13.29 16.38 -20.34
CA THR A 222 13.47 17.80 -20.03
C THR A 222 14.43 18.40 -21.06
N GLY A 223 13.92 19.36 -21.84
CA GLY A 223 14.75 20.42 -22.43
C GLY A 223 15.05 21.51 -21.43
#